data_AF-I5AYQ1-F1
#
_entry.id   AF-I5AYQ1-F1
#
_cell.length_a   1.000
_cell.length_b   1.000
_cell.length_c   1.000
_cell.angle_alpha   90.00
_cell.angle_beta   90.00
_cell.angle_gamma   90.00
#
_symmetry.space_group_name_H-M   'P 1'
#
loop_
_entity.id
_entity.type
_entity.pdbx_description
1 polymer ?
#
loop_
_entity_poly.entity_id
_entity_poly.type
_entity_poly.pdbx_seq_one_letter_code
_entity_poly.pdbx_strand_id
1 'polypeptide(L)' 'MDPDKIITGLTNELAVELKTISKTKDINEKEAHSRIIKNLCQSLGVFFDLMSEMMPYDHDDDDLDNEDIPF' A
#
# COMPACT_ATOMS: atom_id res chain seq x y z
N MET A 1 -0.70 13.40 10.55
CA MET A 1 -0.50 11.99 10.16
C MET A 1 0.86 11.89 9.49
N ASP A 2 1.59 10.81 9.71
CA ASP A 2 2.90 10.58 9.10
C ASP A 2 2.76 9.33 8.19
N PRO A 3 2.68 9.51 6.86
CA PRO A 3 2.42 8.42 5.92
C PRO A 3 3.42 7.26 6.04
N ASP A 4 4.70 7.58 6.24
CA ASP A 4 5.77 6.58 6.38
C ASP A 4 5.58 5.73 7.64
N LYS A 5 5.15 6.35 8.73
CA LYS A 5 4.83 5.60 9.97
C LYS A 5 3.61 4.71 9.80
N ILE A 6 2.60 5.16 9.05
CA ILE A 6 1.37 4.39 8.82
C ILE A 6 1.67 3.16 7.96
N ILE A 7 2.35 3.33 6.82
CA ILE A 7 2.69 2.21 5.94
C ILE A 7 3.65 1.23 6.62
N THR A 8 4.64 1.73 7.37
CA THR A 8 5.57 0.87 8.13
C THR A 8 4.83 0.07 9.22
N GLY A 9 3.89 0.70 9.93
CA GLY A 9 3.06 0.00 10.93
C GLY A 9 2.23 -1.12 10.29
N LEU A 10 1.45 -0.79 9.27
CA LEU A 10 0.57 -1.74 8.58
C LEU A 10 1.33 -2.92 7.95
N THR A 11 2.46 -2.64 7.30
CA THR A 11 3.29 -3.68 6.67
C THR A 11 3.99 -4.58 7.68
N ASN A 12 4.44 -4.03 8.82
CA ASN A 12 4.99 -4.83 9.92
C ASN A 12 3.93 -5.76 10.54
N GLU A 13 2.74 -5.24 10.83
CA GLU A 13 1.63 -6.04 11.35
C GLU A 13 1.23 -7.15 10.38
N LEU A 14 1.17 -6.84 9.08
CA LEU A 14 0.88 -7.82 8.04
C LEU A 14 1.95 -8.92 7.99
N ALA A 15 3.24 -8.56 8.05
CA ALA A 15 4.33 -9.52 8.05
C ALA A 15 4.31 -10.44 9.27
N VAL A 16 4.02 -9.88 10.45
CA VAL A 16 3.84 -10.66 11.69
C VAL A 16 2.69 -11.65 11.53
N GLU A 17 1.54 -11.21 11.04
CA GLU A 17 0.38 -12.11 10.96
C GLU A 17 0.47 -13.16 9.88
N LEU A 18 1.08 -12.84 8.73
CA LEU A 18 1.42 -13.84 7.71
C LEU A 18 2.37 -14.91 8.27
N LYS A 19 3.31 -14.52 9.12
CA LYS A 19 4.21 -15.46 9.79
C LYS A 19 3.45 -16.30 10.83
N THR A 20 2.52 -15.71 11.58
CA THR A 20 1.74 -16.44 12.58
C THR A 20 0.83 -17.47 11.91
N ILE A 21 0.01 -17.07 10.93
CA ILE A 21 -0.92 -17.98 10.23
C ILE A 21 -0.20 -19.14 9.53
N SER A 22 1.04 -18.93 9.06
CA SER A 22 1.86 -19.99 8.45
C SER A 22 2.22 -21.12 9.42
N LYS A 23 2.24 -20.83 10.71
CA LYS A 23 2.58 -21.77 11.80
C LYS A 23 1.34 -22.29 12.53
N THR A 24 0.23 -21.55 12.46
CA THR A 24 -1.04 -21.95 13.07
C THR A 24 -1.54 -23.24 12.45
N LYS A 25 -1.95 -24.21 13.29
CA LYS A 25 -2.52 -25.49 12.84
C LYS A 25 -4.02 -25.58 13.06
N ASP A 26 -4.53 -24.89 14.09
CA ASP A 26 -5.95 -24.84 14.37
C ASP A 26 -6.70 -24.03 13.30
N ILE A 27 -7.84 -24.55 12.85
CA ILE A 27 -8.59 -23.96 11.76
C ILE A 27 -9.33 -22.68 12.16
N ASN A 28 -9.80 -22.60 13.41
CA ASN A 28 -10.50 -21.42 13.91
C ASN A 28 -9.50 -20.27 14.14
N GLU A 29 -8.33 -20.59 14.68
CA GLU A 29 -7.23 -19.62 14.78
C GLU A 29 -6.78 -19.15 13.39
N LYS A 30 -6.64 -20.05 12.41
CA LYS A 30 -6.34 -19.66 11.02
C LYS A 30 -7.39 -18.72 10.44
N GLU A 31 -8.67 -18.96 10.71
CA GLU A 31 -9.74 -18.09 10.27
C GLU A 31 -9.60 -16.70 10.87
N ALA A 32 -9.30 -16.62 12.18
CA ALA A 32 -9.07 -15.36 12.87
C ALA A 32 -7.88 -14.59 12.24
N HIS A 33 -6.73 -15.24 12.04
CA HIS A 33 -5.59 -14.60 11.36
C HIS A 33 -5.93 -14.19 9.92
N SER A 34 -6.72 -14.97 9.19
CA SER A 34 -7.14 -14.62 7.82
C SER A 34 -7.99 -13.35 7.81
N ARG A 35 -8.88 -13.17 8.78
CA ARG A 35 -9.67 -11.94 8.93
C ARG A 35 -8.77 -10.74 9.25
N ILE A 36 -7.77 -10.90 10.11
CA ILE A 36 -6.81 -9.84 10.43
C ILE A 36 -6.02 -9.44 9.18
N ILE A 37 -5.44 -10.41 8.47
CA ILE A 37 -4.69 -10.19 7.22
C ILE A 37 -5.56 -9.47 6.18
N LYS A 38 -6.82 -9.90 6.00
CA LYS A 38 -7.76 -9.23 5.09
C LYS A 38 -7.95 -7.76 5.47
N ASN A 39 -8.19 -7.47 6.74
CA ASN A 39 -8.41 -6.10 7.21
C ASN A 39 -7.16 -5.24 7.01
N LEU A 40 -5.96 -5.79 7.25
CA LEU A 40 -4.70 -5.09 7.01
C LEU A 40 -4.49 -4.78 5.52
N CYS A 41 -4.75 -5.73 4.63
CA CYS A 41 -4.70 -5.50 3.18
C CYS A 41 -5.71 -4.45 2.72
N GLN A 42 -6.93 -4.46 3.26
CA GLN A 42 -7.93 -3.44 2.97
C GLN A 42 -7.51 -2.06 3.47
N SER A 43 -6.92 -1.98 4.66
CA SER A 43 -6.40 -0.73 5.22
C SER A 43 -5.24 -0.17 4.39
N LEU A 44 -4.35 -1.04 3.89
CA LEU A 44 -3.30 -0.66 2.95
C LEU A 44 -3.87 -0.13 1.63
N GLY A 45 -4.92 -0.75 1.09
CA GLY A 45 -5.61 -0.25 -0.10
C GLY A 45 -6.13 1.19 0.08
N VAL A 46 -6.88 1.43 1.16
CA VAL A 46 -7.38 2.78 1.49
C VAL A 46 -6.22 3.79 1.67
N PHE A 47 -5.13 3.37 2.30
CA PHE A 47 -3.96 4.21 2.45
C PHE A 47 -3.31 4.56 1.10
N PHE A 48 -3.19 3.58 0.19
CA PHE A 48 -2.66 3.82 -1.15
C PHE A 48 -3.56 4.71 -1.99
N ASP A 49 -4.88 4.54 -1.90
CA ASP A 49 -5.84 5.42 -2.58
C ASP A 49 -5.67 6.87 -2.10
N LEU A 50 -5.57 7.08 -0.78
CA LEU A 50 -5.32 8.41 -0.19
C LEU A 50 -3.99 9.01 -0.65
N MET A 51 -2.91 8.20 -0.66
CA MET A 51 -1.60 8.65 -1.13
C MET A 51 -1.60 8.98 -2.62
N SER A 52 -2.38 8.26 -3.43
CA SER A 52 -2.56 8.54 -4.86
C SER A 52 -3.34 9.83 -5.10
N GLU A 53 -4.30 10.17 -4.23
CA GLU A 53 -5.03 11.45 -4.29
C GLU A 53 -4.18 12.64 -3.83
N MET A 54 -3.27 12.41 -2.87
CA MET A 54 -2.38 13.44 -2.32
C MET A 54 -1.10 13.64 -3.13
N MET A 55 -0.73 12.68 -3.98
CA MET A 55 0.39 12.88 -4.90
C MET A 55 -0.03 14.01 -5.85
N PRO A 56 0.66 15.16 -5.86
CA PRO A 56 0.43 16.13 -6.91
C PRO A 56 0.65 15.39 -8.23
N TYR A 57 -0.37 15.39 -9.10
CA TYR A 57 -0.10 15.14 -10.50
C TYR A 57 1.06 16.06 -10.85
N ASP A 58 2.18 15.48 -11.27
CA ASP A 58 3.26 16.25 -11.88
C ASP A 58 2.68 16.77 -13.20
N HIS A 59 1.91 17.85 -13.09
CA HIS A 59 1.51 18.67 -14.21
C HIS A 59 2.70 19.59 -14.47
N ASP A 60 3.78 18.98 -14.95
CA ASP A 60 4.74 19.68 -15.79
C ASP A 60 4.01 19.96 -17.12
N ASP A 61 3.19 21.02 -17.11
CA ASP A 61 3.02 21.84 -18.31
C ASP A 61 4.35 22.58 -18.55
N ASP A 62 4.77 22.64 -19.81
CA ASP A 62 5.83 23.49 -20.39
C ASP A 62 7.31 23.13 -20.13
N ASP A 63 7.90 22.30 -21.01
CA ASP A 63 9.22 22.57 -21.65
C ASP A 63 9.59 21.45 -22.67
N LEU A 64 8.86 21.36 -23.79
CA LEU A 64 9.37 20.73 -25.02
C LEU A 64 9.55 21.79 -26.13
N ASP A 65 10.18 22.91 -25.76
CA ASP A 65 11.03 23.65 -26.70
C ASP A 65 12.31 22.82 -26.92
N ASN A 66 12.30 22.01 -27.98
CA ASN A 66 13.44 21.53 -28.78
C ASN A 66 13.17 20.10 -29.28
N GLU A 67 12.72 19.98 -30.52
CA GLU A 67 13.54 19.34 -31.57
C GLU A 67 12.91 19.64 -32.93
N ASP A 68 13.70 20.30 -33.80
CA ASP A 68 13.45 20.49 -35.22
C ASP A 68 12.87 19.22 -35.86
N ILE A 69 11.59 19.26 -36.23
CA ILE A 69 10.95 18.22 -37.05
C ILE A 69 11.19 18.62 -38.51
N PRO A 70 12.03 17.91 -39.29
CA PRO A 70 12.20 18.20 -40.71
C PRO A 70 10.96 17.70 -41.46
N PHE A 71 10.29 18.61 -42.18
CA PHE A 71 9.27 18.29 -43.18
C PHE A 71 9.87 17.60 -44.41
#